data_AF-A0A7W9N0Y8-F1
#
_entry.id   AF-A0A7W9N0Y8-F1
#
_cell.length_a   1.000
_cell.length_b   1.000
_cell.length_c   1.000
_cell.angle_alpha   90.00
_cell.angle_beta   90.00
_cell.angle_gamma   90.00
#
_symmetry.space_group_name_H-M   'P 1'
#
loop_
_entity.id
_entity.type
_entity.pdbx_description
1 polymer ?
#
loop_
_entity_poly.entity_id
_entity_poly.type
_entity_poly.pdbx_seq_one_letter_code
_entity_poly.pdbx_strand_id
1 'polypeptide(L)'
;MRAPGVRGVVALGGAAGVVAGSTAMELVGVGGLLALAGRDGGVGLGPVAALAFAALPLAVVNVLGSFLLGLLLARSRHAGLDRRPALVAGLGTGFLGSFTTIATAAAVFLLTPLEAGWSAIAAASGVGGFLSATAGLLLPPLALLALLAALSTAAAVLGLRLGGAPARGADAEARVDGVAADGTAADGVPA
;
A
#
# COMPACT_ATOMS: atom_id res chain seq x y z
N MET A 1 -10.80 -22.28 -26.50
CA MET A 1 -11.10 -21.13 -25.61
C MET A 1 -9.95 -20.13 -25.76
N ARG A 2 -10.21 -18.90 -26.22
CA ARG A 2 -9.14 -17.89 -26.38
C ARG A 2 -8.75 -17.40 -24.99
N ALA A 3 -7.46 -17.45 -24.65
CA ALA A 3 -6.95 -16.90 -23.40
C ALA A 3 -7.38 -15.42 -23.29
N PRO A 4 -7.84 -14.96 -22.11
CA PRO A 4 -8.24 -13.57 -21.94
C PRO A 4 -7.04 -12.68 -22.27
N GLY A 5 -7.24 -11.74 -23.20
CA GLY A 5 -6.23 -10.74 -23.52
C GLY A 5 -5.90 -9.89 -22.29
N VAL A 6 -4.75 -9.21 -22.30
CA VAL A 6 -4.24 -8.36 -21.19
C VAL A 6 -5.34 -7.46 -20.59
N ARG A 7 -6.20 -6.89 -21.44
CA ARG A 7 -7.35 -6.05 -21.01
C ARG A 7 -8.34 -6.79 -20.12
N GLY A 8 -8.67 -8.04 -20.43
CA GLY A 8 -9.58 -8.85 -19.62
C GLY A 8 -8.98 -9.21 -18.26
N VAL A 9 -7.68 -9.48 -18.23
CA VAL A 9 -6.96 -9.77 -16.97
C VAL A 9 -6.86 -8.51 -16.09
N VAL A 10 -6.63 -7.33 -16.69
CA VAL A 10 -6.67 -6.04 -15.98
C VAL A 10 -8.05 -5.74 -15.43
N ALA A 11 -9.12 -5.93 -16.21
CA ALA A 11 -10.48 -5.71 -15.76
C ALA A 11 -10.88 -6.63 -14.60
N LEU A 12 -10.52 -7.91 -14.68
CA LEU A 12 -10.74 -8.89 -13.61
C LEU A 12 -9.96 -8.51 -12.34
N GLY A 13 -8.69 -8.14 -12.50
CA GLY A 13 -7.86 -7.63 -11.41
C GLY A 13 -8.50 -6.41 -10.76
N GLY A 14 -8.97 -5.45 -11.56
CA GLY A 14 -9.70 -4.27 -11.11
C GLY A 14 -10.93 -4.58 -10.27
N ALA A 15 -11.81 -5.46 -10.77
CA ALA A 15 -12.99 -5.88 -10.02
C ALA A 15 -12.63 -6.54 -8.68
N ALA A 16 -11.63 -7.43 -8.69
CA ALA A 16 -11.15 -8.09 -7.48
C ALA A 16 -10.54 -7.09 -6.48
N GLY A 17 -9.80 -6.09 -6.97
CA GLY A 17 -9.19 -5.06 -6.13
C GLY A 17 -10.22 -4.16 -5.46
N VAL A 18 -11.30 -3.78 -6.16
CA VAL A 18 -12.42 -3.03 -5.56
C VAL A 18 -13.11 -3.82 -4.45
N VAL A 19 -13.41 -5.10 -4.68
CA VAL A 19 -14.07 -5.94 -3.66
C VAL A 19 -13.14 -6.17 -2.47
N ALA A 20 -11.86 -6.47 -2.70
CA ALA A 20 -10.89 -6.64 -1.63
C ALA A 20 -10.66 -5.34 -0.85
N GLY A 21 -10.62 -4.20 -1.53
CA GLY A 21 -10.42 -2.89 -0.91
C GLY A 21 -11.60 -2.48 -0.02
N SER A 22 -12.83 -2.61 -0.53
CA SER A 22 -14.06 -2.29 0.22
C SER A 22 -14.23 -3.20 1.44
N THR A 23 -14.06 -4.51 1.28
CA THR A 23 -14.13 -5.46 2.39
C THR A 23 -13.04 -5.22 3.45
N ALA A 24 -11.80 -4.91 3.04
CA ALA A 24 -10.74 -4.54 3.96
C ALA A 24 -11.09 -3.25 4.73
N MET A 25 -11.67 -2.25 4.06
CA MET A 25 -12.10 -1.02 4.72
C MET A 25 -13.19 -1.28 5.75
N GLU A 26 -14.20 -2.09 5.41
CA GLU A 26 -15.29 -2.46 6.33
C GLU A 26 -14.76 -3.24 7.54
N LEU A 27 -13.89 -4.22 7.34
CA LEU A 27 -13.31 -5.01 8.42
C LEU A 27 -12.49 -4.15 9.39
N VAL A 28 -11.65 -3.25 8.85
CA VAL A 28 -10.88 -2.32 9.68
C VAL A 28 -11.79 -1.32 10.40
N GLY A 29 -12.84 -0.85 9.72
CA GLY A 29 -13.85 0.03 10.32
C GLY A 29 -14.59 -0.64 11.47
N VAL A 30 -15.15 -1.84 11.26
CA VAL A 30 -15.87 -2.59 12.29
C VAL A 30 -14.94 -2.99 13.44
N GLY A 31 -13.73 -3.49 13.13
CA GLY A 31 -12.74 -3.86 14.13
C GLY A 31 -12.30 -2.66 14.97
N GLY A 32 -12.10 -1.51 14.34
CA GLY A 32 -11.85 -0.25 15.03
C GLY A 32 -13.00 0.11 15.97
N LEU A 33 -14.26 -0.01 15.51
CA LEU A 33 -15.44 0.37 16.28
C LEU A 33 -15.56 -0.50 17.54
N LEU A 34 -15.35 -1.80 17.39
CA LEU A 34 -15.38 -2.77 18.47
C LEU A 34 -14.25 -2.53 19.48
N ALA A 35 -13.04 -2.25 19.01
CA ALA A 35 -11.90 -1.92 19.86
C ALA A 35 -12.15 -0.65 20.68
N LEU A 36 -12.84 0.33 20.10
CA LEU A 36 -13.19 1.58 20.77
C LEU A 36 -14.33 1.40 21.78
N ALA A 37 -15.38 0.67 21.39
CA ALA A 37 -16.51 0.34 22.27
C ALA A 37 -16.05 -0.48 23.50
N GLY A 38 -15.08 -1.37 23.32
CA GLY A 38 -14.49 -2.14 24.41
C GLY A 38 -13.56 -1.34 25.32
N ARG A 39 -13.09 -0.16 24.90
CA ARG A 39 -12.15 0.67 25.66
C ARG A 39 -12.84 1.74 26.51
N ASP A 40 -13.88 2.38 25.97
CA ASP A 40 -14.46 3.59 26.58
C ASP A 40 -15.91 3.44 27.05
N GLY A 41 -16.55 2.26 26.94
CA GLY A 41 -17.90 2.04 27.46
C GLY A 41 -19.00 2.94 26.84
N GLY A 42 -18.73 3.60 25.70
CA GLY A 42 -19.72 4.36 24.95
C GLY A 42 -19.63 5.90 25.01
N VAL A 43 -18.47 6.49 25.31
CA VAL A 43 -18.31 7.96 25.24
C VAL A 43 -18.00 8.40 23.81
N GLY A 44 -18.73 9.41 23.32
CA GLY A 44 -18.66 9.90 21.93
C GLY A 44 -17.24 10.23 21.46
N LEU A 45 -16.94 9.83 20.22
CA LEU A 45 -15.68 10.14 19.55
C LEU A 45 -15.52 11.66 19.40
N GLY A 46 -14.53 12.24 20.10
CA GLY A 46 -14.08 13.59 19.79
C GLY A 46 -13.63 13.70 18.33
N PRO A 47 -13.63 14.91 17.73
CA PRO A 47 -13.39 15.10 16.29
C PRO A 47 -12.05 14.55 15.80
N VAL A 48 -11.01 14.58 16.65
CA VAL A 48 -9.70 13.99 16.35
C VAL A 48 -9.78 12.46 16.26
N ALA A 49 -10.52 11.83 17.17
CA ALA A 49 -10.65 10.38 17.19
C ALA A 49 -11.56 9.90 16.03
N ALA A 50 -12.59 10.67 15.67
CA ALA A 50 -13.41 10.41 14.47
C ALA A 50 -12.58 10.48 13.18
N LEU A 51 -11.69 11.47 13.07
CA LEU A 51 -10.79 11.61 11.92
C LEU A 51 -9.76 10.48 11.88
N ALA A 52 -9.16 10.11 13.02
CA ALA A 52 -8.23 8.98 13.11
C ALA A 52 -8.92 7.66 12.74
N PHE A 53 -10.17 7.48 13.16
CA PHE A 53 -10.99 6.33 12.83
C PHE A 53 -11.29 6.23 11.33
N ALA A 54 -11.65 7.35 10.70
CA ALA A 54 -11.84 7.41 9.26
C ALA A 54 -10.52 7.20 8.49
N ALA A 55 -9.39 7.62 9.06
CA ALA A 55 -8.07 7.49 8.45
C ALA A 55 -7.52 6.06 8.46
N LEU A 56 -7.86 5.26 9.48
CA LEU A 56 -7.24 3.95 9.69
C LEU A 56 -7.52 2.95 8.55
N PRO A 57 -8.77 2.74 8.08
CA PRO A 57 -9.05 1.88 6.93
C PRO A 57 -8.30 2.31 5.67
N LEU A 58 -8.27 3.63 5.40
CA LEU A 58 -7.57 4.22 4.27
C LEU A 58 -6.07 4.00 4.35
N ALA A 59 -5.50 4.13 5.54
CA ALA A 59 -4.09 3.86 5.78
C ALA A 59 -3.76 2.39 5.51
N VAL A 60 -4.56 1.47 6.03
CA VAL A 60 -4.33 0.02 5.85
C VAL A 60 -4.32 -0.35 4.37
N VAL A 61 -5.35 0.01 3.60
CA VAL A 61 -5.42 -0.40 2.18
C VAL A 61 -4.32 0.23 1.33
N ASN A 62 -3.96 1.50 1.55
CA ASN A 62 -2.94 2.18 0.76
C ASN A 62 -1.52 1.70 1.12
N VAL A 63 -1.23 1.51 2.41
CA VAL A 63 0.08 1.03 2.87
C VAL A 63 0.28 -0.43 2.48
N LEU A 64 -0.72 -1.30 2.72
CA LEU A 64 -0.66 -2.70 2.32
C LEU A 64 -0.57 -2.85 0.80
N GLY A 65 -1.39 -2.10 0.04
CA GLY A 65 -1.35 -2.12 -1.41
C GLY A 65 0.01 -1.67 -1.94
N SER A 66 0.58 -0.60 -1.37
CA SER A 66 1.90 -0.11 -1.76
C SER A 66 3.01 -1.10 -1.43
N PHE A 67 2.93 -1.78 -0.28
CA PHE A 67 3.82 -2.89 0.06
C PHE A 67 3.76 -4.02 -0.97
N LEU A 68 2.55 -4.50 -1.29
CA LEU A 68 2.33 -5.55 -2.28
C LEU A 68 2.82 -5.13 -3.66
N LEU A 69 2.72 -3.84 -4.02
CA LEU A 69 3.20 -3.30 -5.29
C LEU A 69 4.73 -3.36 -5.35
N GLY A 70 5.39 -2.96 -4.27
CA GLY A 70 6.84 -3.11 -4.14
C GLY A 70 7.28 -4.56 -4.26
N LEU A 71 6.57 -5.48 -3.60
CA LEU A 71 6.86 -6.91 -3.68
C LEU A 71 6.67 -7.46 -5.11
N LEU A 72 5.57 -7.08 -5.77
CA LEU A 72 5.26 -7.48 -7.14
C LEU A 72 6.34 -6.99 -8.11
N LEU A 73 6.76 -5.73 -7.98
CA LEU A 73 7.78 -5.14 -8.84
C LEU A 73 9.15 -5.79 -8.64
N ALA A 74 9.53 -6.12 -7.41
CA ALA A 74 10.77 -6.86 -7.17
C ALA A 74 10.69 -8.28 -7.73
N ARG A 75 9.57 -8.99 -7.54
CA ARG A 75 9.38 -10.33 -8.10
C ARG A 75 9.28 -10.34 -9.62
N SER A 76 8.75 -9.28 -10.25
CA SER A 76 8.75 -9.14 -11.72
C SER A 76 10.18 -9.19 -12.27
N ARG A 77 11.05 -8.38 -11.66
CA ARG A 77 12.46 -8.21 -12.04
C ARG A 77 13.34 -9.41 -11.69
N HIS A 78 13.16 -10.01 -10.51
CA HIS A 78 14.07 -11.03 -10.00
C HIS A 78 13.60 -12.48 -10.22
N ALA A 79 12.30 -12.73 -10.33
CA ALA A 79 11.75 -14.09 -10.48
C ALA A 79 11.28 -14.40 -11.92
N GLY A 80 11.63 -13.55 -12.90
CA GLY A 80 11.29 -13.77 -14.32
C GLY A 80 9.79 -13.66 -14.63
N LEU A 81 9.02 -13.02 -13.74
CA LEU A 81 7.58 -12.76 -13.93
C LEU A 81 7.32 -11.78 -15.10
N ASP A 82 8.33 -11.09 -15.59
CA ASP A 82 8.30 -10.31 -16.84
C ASP A 82 7.90 -11.17 -18.06
N ARG A 83 8.07 -12.50 -17.99
CA ARG A 83 7.56 -13.44 -19.01
C ARG A 83 6.03 -13.58 -19.01
N ARG A 84 5.33 -12.99 -18.04
CA ARG A 84 3.86 -13.00 -17.89
C ARG A 84 3.29 -11.57 -17.77
N PRO A 85 3.40 -10.74 -18.83
CA PRO A 85 3.02 -9.32 -18.77
C PRO A 85 1.53 -9.12 -18.46
N ALA A 86 0.66 -10.04 -18.90
CA ALA A 86 -0.77 -9.99 -18.59
C ALA A 86 -1.05 -10.13 -17.08
N LEU A 87 -0.28 -10.96 -16.37
CA LEU A 87 -0.41 -11.18 -14.93
C LEU A 87 0.10 -9.97 -14.14
N VAL A 88 1.24 -9.41 -14.55
CA VAL A 88 1.81 -8.22 -13.92
C VAL A 88 0.88 -7.02 -14.10
N ALA A 89 0.30 -6.84 -15.30
CA ALA A 89 -0.70 -5.80 -15.54
C ALA A 89 -2.00 -6.06 -14.73
N GLY A 90 -2.47 -7.31 -14.69
CA GLY A 90 -3.64 -7.71 -13.91
C GLY A 90 -3.50 -7.39 -12.43
N LEU A 91 -2.38 -7.79 -11.83
CA LEU A 91 -2.11 -7.55 -10.42
C LEU A 91 -1.77 -6.08 -10.18
N GLY A 92 -0.77 -5.52 -10.86
CA GLY A 92 -0.30 -4.16 -10.60
C GLY A 92 -1.32 -3.09 -10.95
N THR A 93 -1.75 -3.04 -12.22
CA THR A 93 -2.63 -1.98 -12.73
C THR A 93 -4.09 -2.25 -12.41
N GLY A 94 -4.52 -3.51 -12.50
CA GLY A 94 -5.89 -3.91 -12.14
C GLY A 94 -6.10 -3.93 -10.64
N PHE A 95 -5.60 -4.98 -9.97
CA PHE A 95 -5.88 -5.24 -8.56
C PHE A 95 -5.32 -4.16 -7.65
N LEU A 96 -4.01 -3.95 -7.63
CA LEU A 96 -3.38 -3.02 -6.71
C LEU A 96 -3.78 -1.56 -6.99
N GLY A 97 -3.98 -1.22 -8.26
CA GLY A 97 -4.46 0.11 -8.68
C GLY A 97 -5.88 0.44 -8.23
N SER A 98 -6.76 -0.56 -8.08
CA SER A 98 -8.13 -0.38 -7.58
C SER A 98 -8.30 -0.66 -6.09
N PHE A 99 -7.41 -1.48 -5.51
CA PHE A 99 -7.33 -1.76 -4.08
C PHE A 99 -6.82 -0.55 -3.29
N THR A 100 -5.86 0.19 -3.85
CA THR A 100 -5.38 1.46 -3.29
C THR A 100 -6.28 2.61 -3.74
N THR A 101 -6.52 3.59 -2.86
CA THR A 101 -7.36 4.75 -3.20
C THR A 101 -6.88 6.03 -2.53
N ILE A 102 -5.98 6.73 -3.22
CA ILE A 102 -5.54 8.07 -2.82
C ILE A 102 -6.67 9.08 -3.01
N ALA A 103 -7.52 8.91 -4.03
CA ALA A 103 -8.65 9.80 -4.28
C ALA A 103 -9.67 9.77 -3.14
N THR A 104 -10.03 8.59 -2.63
CA THR A 104 -10.92 8.48 -1.46
C THR A 104 -10.25 9.06 -0.21
N ALA A 105 -8.94 8.83 -0.02
CA ALA A 105 -8.22 9.44 1.10
C ALA A 105 -8.22 10.97 1.02
N ALA A 106 -8.01 11.55 -0.17
CA ALA A 106 -8.10 12.99 -0.39
C ALA A 106 -9.51 13.52 -0.16
N ALA A 107 -10.55 12.82 -0.62
CA ALA A 107 -11.94 13.22 -0.37
C ALA A 107 -12.26 13.24 1.13
N VAL A 108 -11.92 12.16 1.85
CA VAL A 108 -12.18 12.06 3.29
C VAL A 108 -11.39 13.09 4.08
N PHE A 109 -10.09 13.25 3.79
CA PHE A 109 -9.23 14.14 4.55
C PHE A 109 -9.39 15.61 4.17
N LEU A 110 -9.58 15.97 2.91
CA LEU A 110 -9.68 17.38 2.51
C LEU A 110 -11.13 17.87 2.44
N LEU A 111 -12.03 17.15 1.76
CA LEU A 111 -13.36 17.67 1.45
C LEU A 111 -14.27 17.70 2.69
N THR A 112 -14.29 16.61 3.46
CA THR A 112 -15.14 16.52 4.68
C THR A 112 -14.88 17.65 5.68
N PRO A 113 -13.63 17.94 6.10
CA PRO A 113 -13.40 19.06 6.99
C PRO A 113 -13.63 20.39 6.29
N LEU A 114 -13.32 20.54 5.00
CA LEU A 114 -13.54 21.81 4.28
C LEU A 114 -15.01 22.21 4.28
N GLU A 115 -15.92 21.27 4.04
CA GLU A 115 -17.37 21.49 4.10
C GLU A 115 -17.83 21.87 5.51
N ALA A 116 -17.29 21.20 6.54
CA ALA A 116 -17.63 21.47 7.94
C ALA A 116 -17.04 22.79 8.48
N GLY A 117 -15.88 23.20 7.98
CA GLY A 117 -15.10 24.35 8.48
C GLY A 117 -15.28 25.64 7.69
N TRP A 118 -16.01 25.62 6.58
CA TRP A 118 -16.23 26.81 5.74
C TRP A 118 -16.86 27.97 6.51
N SER A 119 -17.83 27.66 7.38
CA SER A 119 -18.51 28.64 8.24
C SER A 119 -17.55 29.33 9.22
N ALA A 120 -16.52 28.61 9.72
CA ALA A 120 -15.51 29.16 10.60
C ALA A 120 -14.56 30.13 9.88
N ILE A 121 -14.25 29.86 8.61
CA ILE A 121 -13.48 30.78 7.75
C ILE A 121 -14.32 32.02 7.44
N ALA A 122 -15.60 31.84 7.09
CA ALA A 122 -16.50 32.93 6.75
C ALA A 122 -16.79 33.87 7.95
N ALA A 123 -16.77 33.33 9.17
CA ALA A 123 -16.94 34.09 10.41
C ALA A 123 -15.65 34.78 10.90
N ALA A 124 -14.49 34.50 10.28
CA ALA A 124 -13.22 35.04 10.74
C ALA A 124 -13.12 36.55 10.47
N SER A 125 -12.86 37.33 11.52
CA SER A 125 -12.68 38.77 11.42
C SER A 125 -11.20 39.12 11.33
N GLY A 126 -10.82 39.85 10.28
CA GLY A 126 -9.44 40.31 10.06
C GLY A 126 -8.50 39.24 9.51
N VAL A 127 -7.37 39.70 8.97
CA VAL A 127 -6.38 38.84 8.25
C VAL A 127 -5.83 37.74 9.16
N GLY A 128 -5.54 38.04 10.43
CA GLY A 128 -5.00 37.06 11.38
C GLY A 128 -5.98 35.92 11.68
N GLY A 129 -7.26 36.24 11.88
CA GLY A 129 -8.31 35.25 12.11
C GLY A 129 -8.52 34.36 10.89
N PHE A 130 -8.55 34.96 9.69
CA PHE A 130 -8.69 34.22 8.43
C PHE A 130 -7.52 33.25 8.20
N LEU A 131 -6.28 33.70 8.40
CA LEU A 131 -5.09 32.86 8.23
C LEU A 131 -5.05 31.72 9.25
N SER A 132 -5.39 32.00 10.52
CA SER A 132 -5.44 30.97 11.56
C SER A 132 -6.52 29.93 11.31
N ALA A 133 -7.74 30.36 10.92
CA ALA A 133 -8.84 29.45 10.58
C ALA A 133 -8.50 28.59 9.36
N THR A 134 -7.91 29.19 8.32
CA THR A 134 -7.47 28.47 7.12
C THR A 134 -6.36 27.47 7.42
N ALA A 135 -5.37 27.86 8.21
CA ALA A 135 -4.28 26.98 8.63
C ALA A 135 -4.78 25.81 9.49
N GLY A 136 -5.67 26.08 10.46
CA GLY A 136 -6.29 25.05 11.29
C GLY A 136 -7.14 24.05 10.49
N LEU A 137 -7.75 24.50 9.38
CA LEU A 137 -8.56 23.65 8.52
C LEU A 137 -7.73 22.78 7.56
N LEU A 138 -6.66 23.33 6.99
CA LEU A 138 -5.91 22.68 5.91
C LEU A 138 -4.65 21.93 6.39
N LEU A 139 -3.95 22.41 7.41
CA LEU A 139 -2.69 21.79 7.83
C LEU A 139 -2.87 20.36 8.37
N PRO A 140 -3.83 20.07 9.27
CA PRO A 140 -4.01 18.70 9.77
C PRO A 140 -4.31 17.67 8.66
N PRO A 141 -5.24 17.89 7.72
CA PRO A 141 -5.51 16.90 6.69
C PRO A 141 -4.39 16.78 5.66
N LEU A 142 -3.69 17.87 5.33
CA LEU A 142 -2.49 17.80 4.48
C LEU A 142 -1.38 17.01 5.15
N ALA A 143 -1.18 17.17 6.47
CA ALA A 143 -0.22 16.39 7.23
C ALA A 143 -0.58 14.90 7.24
N LEU A 144 -1.87 14.55 7.36
CA LEU A 144 -2.34 13.17 7.28
C LEU A 144 -2.11 12.55 5.89
N LEU A 145 -2.38 13.30 4.81
CA LEU A 145 -2.09 12.87 3.45
C LEU A 145 -0.59 12.68 3.21
N ALA A 146 0.23 13.62 3.67
CA ALA A 146 1.68 13.53 3.56
C ALA A 146 2.21 12.32 4.34
N LEU A 147 1.70 12.08 5.56
CA LEU A 147 2.05 10.92 6.36
C LEU A 147 1.64 9.61 5.67
N LEU A 148 0.42 9.55 5.12
CA LEU A 148 -0.06 8.39 4.38
C LEU A 148 0.82 8.10 3.15
N ALA A 149 1.18 9.13 2.41
CA ALA A 149 2.07 9.02 1.26
C ALA A 149 3.48 8.54 1.68
N ALA A 150 4.02 9.08 2.76
CA ALA A 150 5.32 8.68 3.30
C ALA A 150 5.31 7.21 3.75
N LEU A 151 4.29 6.79 4.50
CA LEU A 151 4.12 5.40 4.94
C LEU A 151 3.93 4.45 3.76
N SER A 152 3.14 4.83 2.76
CA SER A 152 2.93 4.04 1.56
C SER A 152 4.22 3.87 0.75
N THR A 153 5.01 4.95 0.64
CA THR A 153 6.33 4.92 -0.02
C THR A 153 7.30 4.03 0.75
N ALA A 154 7.39 4.17 2.07
CA ALA A 154 8.23 3.33 2.92
C ALA A 154 7.85 1.85 2.80
N ALA A 155 6.55 1.55 2.76
CA ALA A 155 6.03 0.21 2.58
C ALA A 155 6.36 -0.36 1.19
N ALA A 156 6.26 0.42 0.13
CA ALA A 156 6.70 0.01 -1.21
C ALA A 156 8.20 -0.28 -1.25
N VAL A 157 9.04 0.56 -0.63
CA VAL A 157 10.48 0.32 -0.51
C VAL A 157 10.75 -0.96 0.28
N LEU A 158 10.02 -1.21 1.35
CA LEU A 158 10.15 -2.45 2.13
C LEU A 158 9.76 -3.67 1.29
N GLY A 159 8.66 -3.61 0.54
CA GLY A 159 8.24 -4.67 -0.38
C GLY A 159 9.29 -4.96 -1.45
N LEU A 160 9.91 -3.91 -2.02
CA LEU A 160 11.00 -4.05 -2.98
C LEU A 160 12.21 -4.76 -2.38
N ARG A 161 12.62 -4.35 -1.17
CA ARG A 161 13.77 -4.94 -0.46
C ARG A 161 13.54 -6.41 -0.13
N LEU A 162 12.34 -6.76 0.33
CA LEU A 162 11.99 -8.15 0.68
C LEU A 162 11.81 -9.02 -0.56
N GLY A 163 11.32 -8.46 -1.68
CA GLY A 163 11.16 -9.20 -2.92
C GLY A 163 12.44 -9.43 -3.70
N GLY A 164 13.47 -8.61 -3.48
CA GLY A 164 14.77 -8.66 -4.18
C GLY A 164 15.90 -9.32 -3.40
N ALA A 165 15.66 -9.83 -2.18
CA ALA A 165 16.67 -10.59 -1.46
C ALA A 165 17.01 -11.87 -2.24
N PRO A 166 18.29 -12.10 -2.64
CA PRO A 166 18.67 -13.33 -3.31
C PRO A 166 18.35 -14.51 -2.40
N ALA A 167 17.78 -15.57 -3.00
CA ALA A 167 17.58 -16.83 -2.30
C ALA A 167 18.94 -17.32 -1.82
N ARG A 168 19.26 -17.12 -0.53
CA ARG A 168 20.54 -17.46 0.09
C ARG A 168 20.94 -18.95 -0.05
N GLY A 169 20.10 -19.79 -0.66
CA GLY A 169 20.38 -21.20 -0.96
C GLY A 169 21.00 -21.45 -2.35
N ALA A 170 20.71 -20.63 -3.36
CA ALA A 170 21.16 -20.91 -4.74
C ALA A 170 22.66 -20.65 -4.93
N ASP A 171 23.20 -19.62 -4.24
CA ASP A 171 24.64 -19.31 -4.27
C ASP A 171 25.46 -20.28 -3.40
N ALA A 172 24.82 -20.97 -2.45
CA ALA A 172 25.45 -22.01 -1.63
C ALA A 172 25.57 -23.33 -2.41
N GLU A 173 24.52 -23.74 -3.14
CA GLU A 173 24.57 -24.93 -4.02
C GLU A 173 25.54 -24.72 -5.18
N ALA A 174 25.52 -23.57 -5.86
CA ALA A 174 26.46 -23.29 -6.96
C ALA A 174 27.94 -23.27 -6.51
N ARG A 175 28.21 -22.89 -5.25
CA ARG A 175 29.56 -22.90 -4.68
C ARG A 175 29.99 -24.30 -4.22
N VAL A 176 29.05 -25.15 -3.83
CA VAL A 176 29.32 -26.56 -3.51
C VAL A 176 29.56 -27.37 -4.79
N ASP A 177 28.79 -27.13 -5.85
CA ASP A 177 28.95 -27.80 -7.14
C ASP A 177 30.25 -27.37 -7.86
N GLY A 178 30.65 -26.10 -7.73
CA GLY A 178 31.93 -25.61 -8.27
C GLY A 178 33.16 -26.16 -7.54
N VAL A 179 33.05 -26.52 -6.26
CA VAL A 179 34.16 -27.13 -5.48
C VAL A 179 34.24 -28.64 -5.71
N ALA A 180 33.12 -29.31 -6.01
CA ALA A 180 33.11 -30.73 -6.35
C ALA A 180 33.71 -31.03 -7.74
N ALA A 181 33.63 -30.08 -8.68
CA ALA A 181 34.13 -30.25 -10.05
C ALA A 181 35.66 -30.13 -10.19
N ASP A 182 36.36 -29.48 -9.26
CA ASP A 182 37.82 -29.27 -9.33
C ASP A 182 38.65 -30.38 -8.64
N GLY A 183 38.01 -31.42 -8.09
CA GLY A 183 38.67 -32.43 -7.24
C GLY A 183 39.04 -33.77 -7.90
N THR A 184 38.68 -34.04 -9.16
CA THR A 184 38.78 -35.41 -9.73
C THR A 184 39.60 -35.54 -11.03
N ALA A 185 40.59 -34.70 -11.27
CA ALA A 185 41.49 -34.85 -12.42
C ALA A 185 42.97 -34.79 -12.03
N ALA A 186 43.48 -35.85 -11.41
CA ALA A 186 44.91 -36.19 -11.45
C ALA A 186 45.14 -37.68 -11.13
N ASP A 187 44.67 -38.56 -12.03
CA ASP A 187 45.23 -39.91 -12.18
C ASP A 187 46.28 -39.87 -13.29
N GLY A 188 47.40 -40.58 -13.10
CA GLY A 188 48.16 -41.15 -14.23
C GLY A 188 49.66 -40.86 -14.26
N VAL A 189 50.42 -41.73 -13.60
CA VAL A 189 51.82 -42.03 -13.93
C VAL A 189 51.88 -42.68 -15.32
N PRO A 190 52.87 -42.34 -16.18
CA PRO A 190 53.32 -43.25 -17.21
C PRO A 190 54.79 -43.67 -17.04
N ALA A 191 54.98 -44.99 -17.14
CA ALA A 191 56.15 -45.82 -17.50
C ALA A 191 57.56 -45.43 -17.00
#